data_AF-A0A7X9BDI6-F1
#
_entry.id   AF-A0A7X9BDI6-F1
#
_cell.length_a   1.000
_cell.length_b   1.000
_cell.length_c   1.000
_cell.angle_alpha   90.00
_cell.angle_beta   90.00
_cell.angle_gamma   90.00
#
_symmetry.space_group_name_H-M   'P 1'
#
loop_
_entity.id
_entity.type
_entity.pdbx_description
1 polymer ?
#
loop_
_entity_poly.entity_id
_entity_poly.type
_entity_poly.pdbx_seq_one_letter_code
_entity_poly.pdbx_strand_id
1 'polypeptide(L)' 'MAKEVGVNYDQLMAGIKENKSDAEIANELAVSEKLIGHLKEHFYTHGLHSIMGQD' A
#
# COMPACT_ATOMS: atom_id res chain seq x y z
N MET A 1 -15.45 -3.18 -2.10
CA MET A 1 -14.62 -4.39 -1.98
C MET A 1 -13.19 -4.07 -1.52
N ALA A 2 -13.02 -3.11 -0.59
CA ALA A 2 -11.71 -2.70 -0.05
C ALA A 2 -11.61 -2.93 1.47
N LYS A 3 -12.57 -3.68 2.04
CA LYS A 3 -12.65 -4.03 3.48
C LYS A 3 -12.03 -5.39 3.82
N GLU A 4 -11.56 -6.15 2.84
CA GLU A 4 -11.19 -7.56 3.04
C GLU A 4 -9.69 -7.82 3.15
N VAL A 5 -8.85 -6.80 2.97
CA VAL A 5 -7.41 -6.91 3.24
C VAL A 5 -7.18 -6.16 4.53
N GLY A 6 -7.00 -6.88 5.64
CA GLY A 6 -6.75 -6.33 6.98
C GLY A 6 -5.43 -5.56 7.13
N VAL A 7 -4.94 -4.97 6.04
CA VAL A 7 -3.78 -4.09 5.99
C VAL A 7 -4.27 -2.67 6.19
N ASN A 8 -3.66 -1.99 7.15
CA ASN A 8 -3.96 -0.61 7.45
C ASN A 8 -3.37 0.29 6.34
N TYR A 9 -4.16 0.57 5.31
CA TYR A 9 -3.74 1.38 4.15
C TYR A 9 -3.22 2.77 4.56
N ASP A 10 -3.76 3.35 5.63
CA ASP A 10 -3.31 4.63 6.17
C ASP A 10 -1.84 4.56 6.60
N GLN A 11 -1.47 3.50 7.33
CA GLN A 11 -0.08 3.25 7.73
C GLN A 11 0.82 2.88 6.54
N LEU A 12 0.31 2.13 5.56
CA LEU A 12 1.04 1.87 4.32
C LEU A 12 1.38 3.19 3.59
N MET A 13 0.40 4.08 3.43
CA MET A 13 0.58 5.37 2.79
C MET A 13 1.49 6.29 3.59
N ALA A 14 1.40 6.28 4.92
CA ALA A 14 2.32 7.01 5.80
C ALA A 14 3.76 6.54 5.58
N GLY A 15 4.01 5.22 5.58
CA GLY A 15 5.34 4.68 5.33
C GLY A 15 5.89 5.01 3.94
N ILE A 16 5.05 4.97 2.90
CA ILE A 16 5.43 5.39 1.54
C ILE A 16 5.76 6.89 1.51
N LYS A 17 4.96 7.74 2.17
CA LYS A 17 5.16 9.19 2.25
C LYS A 17 6.45 9.54 3.00
N GLU A 18 6.78 8.78 4.04
CA GLU A 18 8.03 8.90 4.81
C GLU A 18 9.26 8.33 4.08
N ASN A 19 9.12 7.83 2.85
CA ASN A 19 10.21 7.16 2.12
C ASN A 19 10.79 5.94 2.87
N LYS A 20 9.97 5.25 3.67
CA LYS A 20 10.38 4.01 4.33
C LYS A 20 10.55 2.88 3.31
N SER A 21 11.53 2.02 3.56
CA SER A 21 11.76 0.81 2.77
C SER A 21 10.64 -0.20 2.98
N ASP A 22 10.41 -1.08 2.01
CA ASP A 22 9.33 -2.08 2.08
C ASP A 22 9.44 -2.98 3.31
N ALA A 23 10.66 -3.30 3.74
CA ALA A 23 10.96 -4.03 4.97
C ALA A 23 10.50 -3.32 6.25
N GLU A 24 10.70 -2.01 6.33
CA GLU A 24 10.30 -1.19 7.48
C GLU A 24 8.77 -1.14 7.57
N ILE A 25 8.11 -0.88 6.44
CA ILE A 25 6.65 -0.81 6.35
C ILE A 25 6.03 -2.19 6.62
N ALA A 26 6.66 -3.27 6.13
CA ALA A 26 6.25 -4.65 6.40
C ALA A 26 6.31 -4.96 7.91
N ASN A 27 7.39 -4.55 8.58
CA ASN A 27 7.55 -4.72 10.02
C ASN A 27 6.50 -3.92 10.80
N GLU A 28 6.30 -2.64 10.47
CA GLU A 28 5.32 -1.77 11.11
C GLU A 28 3.87 -2.25 10.93
N LEU A 29 3.55 -2.81 9.78
CA LEU A 29 2.23 -3.38 9.47
C LEU A 29 2.08 -4.84 9.92
N ALA A 30 3.12 -5.43 10.50
CA ALA A 30 3.21 -6.85 10.86
C ALA A 30 2.80 -7.79 9.69
N VAL A 31 3.21 -7.44 8.47
CA VAL A 31 2.91 -8.18 7.25
C VAL A 31 4.19 -8.59 6.53
N SER A 32 4.08 -9.50 5.56
CA SER A 32 5.23 -9.91 4.77
C SER A 32 5.66 -8.83 3.78
N GLU A 33 6.97 -8.67 3.55
CA GLU A 33 7.52 -7.76 2.52
C GLU A 33 6.94 -7.99 1.13
N LYS A 34 6.71 -9.26 0.77
CA LYS A 34 6.04 -9.62 -0.49
C LYS A 34 4.63 -9.01 -0.60
N LEU A 35 3.91 -8.93 0.51
CA LEU A 35 2.57 -8.32 0.54
C LEU A 35 2.67 -6.81 0.31
N ILE A 36 3.66 -6.13 0.91
CA ILE A 36 3.91 -4.71 0.65
C ILE A 36 4.23 -4.45 -0.82
N GLY A 37 5.08 -5.28 -1.43
CA GLY A 37 5.38 -5.20 -2.86
C GLY A 37 4.12 -5.35 -3.72
N HIS A 38 3.29 -6.36 -3.45
CA HIS A 38 2.02 -6.56 -4.14
C HIS A 38 1.04 -5.40 -3.92
N LEU A 39 0.97 -4.84 -2.71
CA LEU A 39 0.08 -3.72 -2.40
C LEU A 39 0.52 -2.43 -3.10
N LYS A 40 1.84 -2.16 -3.15
CA LYS A 40 2.40 -1.02 -3.90
C LYS A 40 2.10 -1.20 -5.37
N GLU A 41 2.40 -2.37 -5.95
CA GLU A 41 2.10 -2.67 -7.36
C GLU A 41 0.59 -2.51 -7.66
N HIS A 42 -0.27 -3.07 -6.82
CA HIS A 42 -1.73 -2.93 -6.93
C HIS A 42 -2.17 -1.46 -6.80
N PHE A 43 -1.54 -0.67 -5.93
CA PHE A 43 -1.79 0.76 -5.80
C PHE A 43 -1.35 1.55 -7.04
N TYR A 44 -0.20 1.23 -7.64
CA TYR A 44 0.27 1.89 -8.87
C TYR A 44 -0.58 1.50 -10.09
N THR A 45 -1.02 0.25 -10.19
CA THR A 45 -1.78 -0.27 -11.34
C THR A 45 -3.27 0.05 -11.25
N HIS A 46 -3.89 -0.10 -10.08
CA HIS A 46 -5.33 0.10 -9.86
C HIS A 46 -5.64 1.40 -9.09
N GLY A 47 -4.81 1.78 -8.14
CA GLY A 47 -5.02 2.97 -7.29
C GLY A 47 -4.81 4.28 -8.03
N LEU A 48 -3.74 4.44 -8.80
CA LEU A 48 -3.51 5.65 -9.60
C LEU A 48 -4.59 5.86 -10.67
N HIS A 49 -5.05 4.79 -11.31
CA HIS A 49 -6.14 4.87 -12.29
C HIS A 49 -7.45 5.37 -11.63
N SER A 50 -7.68 5.01 -10.36
CA SER A 50 -8.87 5.44 -9.61
C SER A 50 -8.80 6.90 -9.12
N ILE A 51 -7.63 7.54 -9.09
CA ILE A 51 -7.45 8.92 -8.60
C ILE A 51 -7.20 9.89 -9.77
N MET A 52 -6.60 9.43 -10.88
CA MET A 52 -6.34 10.23 -12.09
C MET A 52 -7.39 10.08 -13.19
N GLY A 53 -8.46 9.30 -12.97
CA GLY A 53 -9.43 8.94 -14.01
C GLY A 53 -10.89 9.15 -13.64
N GLN A 54 -11.23 10.25 -12.97
CA GLN A 54 -12.58 10.83 -13.08
C GLN A 54 -12.53 12.05 -13.99
N ASP A 55 -12.69 11.80 -15.29
CA ASP A 55 -13.32 12.73 -16.23
C ASP A 55 -14.77 12.26 -16.44
#